data_AF-A0ABD0L4S3-F1
#
_entry.id   AF-A0ABD0L4S3-F1
#
_cell.length_a   1.000
_cell.length_b   1.000
_cell.length_c   1.000
_cell.angle_alpha   90.00
_cell.angle_beta   90.00
_cell.angle_gamma   90.00
#
_symmetry.space_group_name_H-M   'P 1'
#
loop_
_entity.id
_entity.type
_entity.pdbx_description
1 polymer ?
#
loop_
_entity_poly.entity_id
_entity_poly.type
_entity_poly.pdbx_seq_one_letter_code
_entity_poly.pdbx_strand_id
1 'polypeptide(L)'
;MLKAVVTLLCVLHVSARTRTYYLAAVEEDWDYAPLGNCVNDDTQISDQFLSRGEDRIGSVYRKILYRQYTDASFSRQVPRQAAQGMLGPTLRAETGDTIEVVFKNMAYTANRSLSVHPHGVQYDKNAEGALYVDQTTGTDKADEGVTPGQQFRYVWRVGASFAPTPDDQPCLPWAYHSHVAATRDVDSGLVGLLLTCKRGETRTDTRRDVDKEFALYLDTTDENESWLIQHNVDRCGNPATCKQLAFSGDGSFVASNHMSHVNGRVYGNLEGLEMREREKVVLYFFSLNRGITSMHLSGVDTVTLFPATFVAATLTSVYTGSWLLASRNVDTYT
;
A
#
# COMPACT_ATOMS: atom_id res chain seq x y z
N MET A 1 31.92 15.03 -54.43
CA MET A 1 31.85 13.89 -53.49
C MET A 1 30.76 14.15 -52.48
N LEU A 2 29.57 13.55 -52.64
CA LEU A 2 28.49 13.63 -51.64
C LEU A 2 28.79 12.59 -50.54
N LYS A 3 28.95 13.05 -49.29
CA LYS A 3 28.98 12.14 -48.13
C LYS A 3 27.55 11.81 -47.74
N ALA A 4 27.16 10.56 -47.92
CA ALA A 4 25.92 10.02 -47.38
C ALA A 4 26.04 9.96 -45.84
N VAL A 5 25.20 10.72 -45.14
CA VAL A 5 25.02 10.57 -43.69
C VAL A 5 24.04 9.42 -43.49
N VAL A 6 24.56 8.27 -43.06
CA VAL A 6 23.73 7.13 -42.66
C VAL A 6 23.28 7.40 -41.22
N THR A 7 22.04 7.81 -41.05
CA THR A 7 21.39 7.91 -39.74
C THR A 7 21.00 6.51 -39.29
N LEU A 8 21.78 5.93 -38.39
CA LEU A 8 21.46 4.64 -37.78
C LEU A 8 20.30 4.84 -36.79
N LEU A 9 19.05 4.59 -37.22
CA LEU A 9 17.93 4.45 -36.30
C LEU A 9 18.14 3.17 -35.50
N CYS A 10 18.68 3.29 -34.30
CA CYS A 10 18.71 2.22 -33.33
C CYS A 10 17.28 2.04 -32.78
N VAL A 11 16.47 1.21 -33.44
CA VAL A 11 15.16 0.82 -32.93
C VAL A 11 15.39 -0.10 -31.73
N LEU A 12 15.37 0.47 -30.52
CA LEU A 12 15.34 -0.30 -29.28
C LEU A 12 14.07 -1.17 -29.29
N HIS A 13 14.22 -2.44 -29.65
CA HIS A 13 13.17 -3.43 -29.48
C HIS A 13 13.02 -3.71 -27.98
N VAL A 14 12.11 -2.98 -27.33
CA VAL A 14 11.72 -3.26 -25.94
C VAL A 14 10.82 -4.51 -25.97
N SER A 15 11.45 -5.68 -25.84
CA SER A 15 10.77 -6.97 -25.70
C SER A 15 9.94 -7.00 -24.42
N ALA A 16 8.82 -7.73 -24.45
CA ALA A 16 8.12 -8.17 -23.25
C ALA A 16 9.13 -8.76 -22.24
N ARG A 17 9.07 -8.30 -20.98
CA ARG A 17 9.98 -8.72 -19.90
C ARG A 17 9.19 -9.36 -18.77
N THR A 18 9.75 -10.41 -18.17
CA THR A 18 9.29 -10.92 -16.87
C THR A 18 9.93 -10.11 -15.75
N ARG A 19 9.11 -9.56 -14.86
CA ARG A 19 9.51 -8.80 -13.68
C ARG A 19 9.16 -9.62 -12.44
N THR A 20 10.19 -10.19 -11.81
CA THR A 20 10.02 -11.02 -10.61
C THR A 20 10.20 -10.19 -9.35
N TYR A 21 9.26 -10.33 -8.41
CA TYR A 21 9.27 -9.72 -7.09
C TYR A 21 9.19 -10.83 -6.03
N TYR A 22 10.11 -10.80 -5.07
CA TYR A 22 10.08 -11.69 -3.91
C TYR A 22 9.39 -10.95 -2.77
N LEU A 23 8.18 -11.35 -2.44
CA LEU A 23 7.29 -10.65 -1.52
C LEU A 23 7.00 -11.56 -0.32
N ALA A 24 7.07 -11.05 0.90
CA ALA A 24 6.62 -11.80 2.06
C ALA A 24 5.63 -11.00 2.89
N ALA A 25 4.65 -11.69 3.46
CA ALA A 25 3.84 -11.17 4.55
C ALA A 25 4.60 -11.44 5.84
N VAL A 26 5.04 -10.38 6.52
CA VAL A 26 5.77 -10.47 7.79
C VAL A 26 5.02 -9.70 8.86
N GLU A 27 5.18 -10.15 10.09
CA GLU A 27 4.59 -9.45 11.22
C GLU A 27 5.58 -8.47 11.85
N GLU A 28 5.18 -7.22 12.01
CA GLU A 28 6.00 -6.12 12.56
C GLU A 28 5.16 -5.31 13.57
N ASP A 29 5.80 -4.77 14.60
CA ASP A 29 5.15 -3.74 15.43
C ASP A 29 5.19 -2.42 14.64
N TRP A 30 4.02 -1.83 14.43
CA TRP A 30 3.83 -0.61 13.66
C TRP A 30 3.33 0.51 14.57
N ASP A 31 4.12 1.56 14.68
CA ASP A 31 3.74 2.78 15.42
C ASP A 31 3.10 3.78 14.46
N TYR A 32 1.83 4.10 14.63
CA TYR A 32 1.15 5.09 13.80
C TYR A 32 1.69 6.52 14.00
N ALA A 33 2.26 6.82 15.17
CA ALA A 33 2.71 8.17 15.54
C ALA A 33 4.01 8.15 16.37
N PRO A 34 5.14 7.72 15.78
CA PRO A 34 6.43 7.62 16.50
C PRO A 34 6.94 8.94 17.08
N LEU A 35 6.46 10.08 16.57
CA LEU A 35 6.81 11.42 17.05
C LEU A 35 5.69 12.07 17.89
N GLY A 36 4.59 11.35 18.17
CA GLY A 36 3.40 11.89 18.83
C GLY A 36 2.57 12.80 17.91
N ASN A 37 1.83 13.75 18.48
CA ASN A 37 1.08 14.73 17.70
C ASN A 37 2.00 15.84 17.16
N CYS A 38 2.22 15.86 15.83
CA CYS A 38 3.06 16.86 15.16
C CYS A 38 2.25 18.00 14.52
N VAL A 39 0.93 18.00 14.64
CA VAL A 39 0.04 18.94 13.94
C VAL A 39 -0.31 20.14 14.81
N ASN A 40 -0.58 19.92 16.09
CA ASN A 40 -0.94 20.97 17.04
C ASN A 40 -0.53 20.63 18.47
N ASP A 41 -0.54 21.64 19.34
CA ASP A 41 -0.21 21.49 20.77
C ASP A 41 -1.38 20.90 21.59
N ASP A 42 -2.60 20.85 21.04
CA ASP A 42 -3.77 20.29 21.72
C ASP A 42 -3.86 18.78 21.51
N THR A 43 -3.48 18.03 22.55
CA THR A 43 -3.44 16.57 22.48
C THR A 43 -4.76 15.90 22.83
N GLN A 44 -5.82 16.63 23.23
CA GLN A 44 -7.03 16.02 23.77
C GLN A 44 -7.70 15.04 22.80
N ILE A 45 -7.67 15.34 21.50
CA ILE A 45 -8.22 14.47 20.47
C ILE A 45 -7.23 13.35 20.14
N SER A 46 -5.96 13.68 19.91
CA SER A 46 -4.94 12.69 19.56
C SER A 46 -4.74 11.64 20.66
N ASP A 47 -4.86 12.02 21.92
CA ASP A 47 -4.69 11.12 23.07
C ASP A 47 -5.73 10.00 23.10
N GLN A 48 -6.91 10.21 22.51
CA GLN A 48 -7.94 9.16 22.40
C GLN A 48 -7.49 7.98 21.53
N PHE A 49 -6.54 8.20 20.61
CA PHE A 49 -6.02 7.20 19.68
C PHE A 49 -4.58 6.79 20.01
N LEU A 50 -3.74 7.75 20.42
CA LEU A 50 -2.30 7.56 20.56
C LEU A 50 -1.88 7.13 21.97
N SER A 51 -2.62 7.57 23.00
CA SER A 51 -2.19 7.31 24.38
C SER A 51 -2.45 5.86 24.78
N ARG A 52 -1.39 5.22 25.30
CA ARG A 52 -1.50 3.92 25.95
C ARG A 52 -2.01 4.11 27.38
N GLY A 53 -3.07 3.40 27.75
CA GLY A 53 -3.73 3.55 29.06
C GLY A 53 -4.24 2.22 29.59
N GLU A 54 -4.92 2.25 30.75
CA GLU A 54 -5.54 1.05 31.32
C GLU A 54 -6.59 0.43 30.38
N ASP A 55 -7.23 1.26 29.57
CA ASP A 55 -8.35 0.92 28.71
C ASP A 55 -8.04 1.14 27.22
N ARG A 56 -6.78 1.37 26.84
CA ARG A 56 -6.38 1.69 25.45
C ARG A 56 -5.07 1.03 25.04
N ILE A 57 -5.01 0.56 23.79
CA ILE A 57 -3.81 -0.05 23.21
C ILE A 57 -2.74 1.02 22.95
N GLY A 58 -3.15 2.18 22.44
CA GLY A 58 -2.27 3.31 22.07
C GLY A 58 -1.83 3.24 20.61
N SER A 59 -0.73 3.92 20.25
CA SER A 59 -0.33 4.09 18.84
C SER A 59 0.36 2.87 18.19
N VAL A 60 0.73 1.84 18.94
CA VAL A 60 1.56 0.72 18.45
C VAL A 60 0.76 -0.57 18.35
N TYR A 61 0.62 -1.08 17.13
CA TYR A 61 -0.09 -2.32 16.83
C TYR A 61 0.85 -3.32 16.13
N ARG A 62 0.76 -4.59 16.51
CA ARG A 62 1.31 -5.68 15.70
C ARG A 62 0.47 -5.81 14.44
N LYS A 63 1.11 -5.74 13.28
CA LYS A 63 0.50 -5.79 11.95
C LYS A 63 1.12 -6.88 11.08
N ILE A 64 0.43 -7.27 10.02
CA ILE A 64 0.98 -8.13 8.95
C ILE A 64 1.20 -7.27 7.72
N LEU A 65 2.46 -7.10 7.31
CA LEU A 65 2.85 -6.14 6.29
C LEU A 65 3.61 -6.85 5.16
N TYR A 66 3.38 -6.41 3.93
CA TYR A 66 4.15 -6.87 2.79
C TYR A 66 5.56 -6.26 2.79
N ARG A 67 6.58 -7.11 2.62
CA ARG A 67 7.99 -6.70 2.47
C ARG A 67 8.63 -7.35 1.26
N GLN A 68 9.44 -6.58 0.54
CA GLN A 68 10.20 -7.08 -0.59
C GLN A 68 11.54 -7.64 -0.13
N TYR A 69 11.96 -8.72 -0.76
CA TYR A 69 13.25 -9.37 -0.59
C TYR A 69 14.03 -9.36 -1.91
N THR A 70 15.35 -9.49 -1.80
CA THR A 70 16.25 -9.46 -2.97
C THR A 70 16.11 -10.68 -3.88
N ASP A 71 15.75 -11.82 -3.30
CA ASP A 71 15.72 -13.13 -3.97
C ASP A 71 14.86 -14.16 -3.20
N ALA A 72 14.77 -15.37 -3.76
CA ALA A 72 13.97 -16.49 -3.26
C ALA A 72 14.42 -17.04 -1.89
N SER A 73 15.56 -16.59 -1.33
CA SER A 73 15.98 -17.00 0.01
C SER A 73 15.16 -16.33 1.12
N PHE A 74 14.54 -15.17 0.82
CA PHE A 74 13.86 -14.32 1.81
C PHE A 74 14.74 -13.96 3.01
N SER A 75 16.05 -13.77 2.78
CA SER A 75 17.03 -13.45 3.83
C SER A 75 17.31 -11.95 3.95
N ARG A 76 17.31 -11.21 2.84
CA ARG A 76 17.61 -9.78 2.80
C ARG A 76 16.45 -8.97 2.24
N GLN A 77 15.90 -8.09 3.06
CA GLN A 77 14.87 -7.14 2.60
C GLN A 77 15.47 -6.07 1.69
N VAL A 78 14.69 -5.64 0.69
CA VAL A 78 15.00 -4.47 -0.13
C VAL A 78 14.74 -3.21 0.73
N PRO A 79 15.64 -2.20 0.70
CA PRO A 79 15.43 -0.95 1.41
C PRO A 79 14.11 -0.27 1.00
N ARG A 80 13.40 0.27 1.98
CA ARG A 80 12.15 1.02 1.78
C ARG A 80 12.43 2.52 1.85
N GLN A 81 11.63 3.29 1.11
CA GLN A 81 11.61 4.75 1.28
C GLN A 81 10.77 5.10 2.51
N ALA A 82 11.15 6.15 3.25
CA ALA A 82 10.40 6.60 4.42
C ALA A 82 8.93 6.93 4.07
N ALA A 83 8.72 7.59 2.93
CA ALA A 83 7.40 7.95 2.41
C ALA A 83 6.48 6.74 2.15
N GLN A 84 7.02 5.53 1.99
CA GLN A 84 6.21 4.33 1.75
C GLN A 84 5.39 3.93 2.99
N GLY A 85 5.82 4.31 4.19
CA GLY A 85 5.15 3.93 5.43
C GLY A 85 4.95 2.41 5.55
N MET A 86 3.72 1.99 5.87
CA MET A 86 3.40 0.58 6.10
C MET A 86 3.23 -0.24 4.81
N LEU A 87 3.00 0.44 3.68
CA LEU A 87 2.67 -0.19 2.41
C LEU A 87 3.71 -1.23 1.98
N GLY A 88 3.24 -2.22 1.24
CA GLY A 88 4.09 -3.09 0.44
C GLY A 88 4.90 -2.31 -0.61
N PRO A 89 5.93 -2.95 -1.20
CA PRO A 89 6.71 -2.35 -2.29
C PRO A 89 5.80 -1.94 -3.46
N THR A 90 6.20 -0.91 -4.21
CA THR A 90 5.54 -0.62 -5.49
C THR A 90 5.93 -1.67 -6.52
N LEU A 91 4.95 -2.47 -6.96
CA LEU A 91 5.09 -3.39 -8.07
C LEU A 91 4.84 -2.62 -9.37
N ARG A 92 5.69 -2.79 -10.38
CA ARG A 92 5.55 -2.10 -11.67
C ARG A 92 5.77 -3.01 -12.85
N ALA A 93 5.04 -2.74 -13.94
CA ALA A 93 5.23 -3.39 -15.23
C ALA A 93 4.79 -2.51 -16.38
N GLU A 94 5.43 -2.69 -17.54
CA GLU A 94 5.04 -2.03 -18.78
C GLU A 94 4.06 -2.90 -19.58
N THR A 95 3.37 -2.29 -20.53
CA THR A 95 2.49 -2.98 -21.46
C THR A 95 3.22 -4.11 -22.18
N GLY A 96 2.72 -5.33 -22.04
CA GLY A 96 3.31 -6.56 -22.57
C GLY A 96 4.24 -7.30 -21.62
N ASP A 97 4.58 -6.73 -20.46
CA ASP A 97 5.36 -7.43 -19.44
C ASP A 97 4.51 -8.47 -18.68
N THR A 98 5.22 -9.41 -18.05
CA THR A 98 4.66 -10.36 -17.08
C THR A 98 5.20 -10.01 -15.70
N ILE A 99 4.32 -9.88 -14.71
CA ILE A 99 4.67 -9.75 -13.31
C ILE A 99 4.66 -11.13 -12.69
N GLU A 100 5.76 -11.52 -12.06
CA GLU A 100 5.85 -12.72 -11.24
C GLU A 100 6.04 -12.31 -9.78
N VAL A 101 5.10 -12.68 -8.91
CA VAL A 101 5.23 -12.46 -7.47
C VAL A 101 5.47 -13.81 -6.80
N VAL A 102 6.70 -14.03 -6.34
CA VAL A 102 7.05 -15.16 -5.48
C VAL A 102 6.73 -14.75 -4.05
N PHE A 103 5.54 -15.14 -3.59
CA PHE A 103 5.02 -14.79 -2.28
C PHE A 103 5.39 -15.85 -1.23
N LYS A 104 5.82 -15.41 -0.05
CA LYS A 104 6.01 -16.25 1.14
C LYS A 104 5.19 -15.74 2.30
N ASN A 105 4.35 -16.59 2.88
CA ASN A 105 3.65 -16.24 4.11
C ASN A 105 4.56 -16.50 5.32
N MET A 106 5.04 -15.44 5.98
CA MET A 106 5.87 -15.51 7.19
C MET A 106 5.11 -15.00 8.43
N ALA A 107 3.78 -14.87 8.35
CA ALA A 107 2.91 -14.46 9.46
C ALA A 107 2.55 -15.67 10.35
N TYR A 108 3.56 -16.19 11.05
CA TYR A 108 3.45 -17.41 11.83
C TYR A 108 2.54 -17.29 13.05
N THR A 109 2.50 -16.13 13.70
CA THR A 109 1.71 -15.91 14.93
C THR A 109 0.24 -15.67 14.61
N ALA A 110 -0.05 -14.92 13.54
CA ALA A 110 -1.41 -14.77 13.04
C ALA A 110 -2.04 -16.12 12.66
N ASN A 111 -1.21 -17.05 12.18
CA ASN A 111 -1.61 -18.40 11.78
C ASN A 111 -2.81 -18.41 10.82
N ARG A 112 -2.77 -17.52 9.82
CA ARG A 112 -3.77 -17.39 8.76
C ARG A 112 -3.17 -17.68 7.40
N SER A 113 -3.99 -18.27 6.52
CA SER A 113 -3.71 -18.24 5.09
C SER A 113 -3.86 -16.81 4.59
N LEU A 114 -2.91 -16.37 3.79
CA LEU A 114 -2.88 -15.03 3.17
C LEU A 114 -2.62 -15.18 1.68
N SER A 115 -2.95 -14.18 0.88
CA SER A 115 -2.76 -14.23 -0.57
C SER A 115 -2.16 -12.94 -1.10
N VAL A 116 -2.05 -12.81 -2.42
CA VAL A 116 -1.77 -11.56 -3.13
C VAL A 116 -2.70 -11.47 -4.33
N HIS A 117 -3.65 -10.56 -4.27
CA HIS A 117 -4.62 -10.28 -5.32
C HIS A 117 -4.33 -8.91 -5.96
N PRO A 118 -4.16 -8.83 -7.29
CA PRO A 118 -3.88 -7.58 -7.98
C PRO A 118 -5.15 -6.94 -8.56
N HIS A 119 -5.16 -5.62 -8.65
CA HIS A 119 -6.08 -4.87 -9.51
C HIS A 119 -5.36 -4.47 -10.81
N GLY A 120 -6.10 -4.26 -11.89
CA GLY A 120 -5.54 -3.62 -13.10
C GLY A 120 -4.59 -4.46 -13.97
N VAL A 121 -4.56 -5.78 -13.79
CA VAL A 121 -3.77 -6.72 -14.61
C VAL A 121 -4.57 -7.97 -14.93
N GLN A 122 -4.14 -8.70 -15.95
CA GLN A 122 -4.75 -9.97 -16.34
C GLN A 122 -4.11 -11.13 -15.57
N TYR A 123 -4.93 -12.07 -15.11
CA TYR A 123 -4.50 -13.30 -14.45
C TYR A 123 -5.37 -14.47 -14.89
N ASP A 124 -4.81 -15.67 -14.81
CA ASP A 124 -5.58 -16.91 -14.87
C ASP A 124 -6.17 -17.21 -13.48
N LYS A 125 -7.19 -18.07 -13.43
CA LYS A 125 -7.91 -18.37 -12.18
C LYS A 125 -7.04 -18.95 -11.07
N ASN A 126 -5.93 -19.59 -11.42
CA ASN A 126 -4.94 -20.12 -10.48
C ASN A 126 -3.84 -19.12 -10.09
N ALA A 127 -4.05 -17.83 -10.38
CA ALA A 127 -3.14 -16.74 -10.04
C ALA A 127 -3.92 -15.48 -9.62
N GLU A 128 -5.20 -15.61 -9.27
CA GLU A 128 -6.07 -14.50 -8.88
C GLU A 128 -5.80 -14.06 -7.44
N GLY A 129 -5.57 -15.02 -6.53
CA GLY A 129 -5.30 -14.74 -5.13
C GLY A 129 -6.53 -14.35 -4.31
N ALA A 130 -7.74 -14.71 -4.72
CA ALA A 130 -8.97 -14.40 -4.00
C ALA A 130 -9.81 -15.65 -3.74
N LEU A 131 -10.19 -15.86 -2.47
CA LEU A 131 -10.99 -17.01 -2.06
C LEU A 131 -12.50 -16.73 -2.23
N TYR A 132 -13.15 -17.41 -3.17
CA TYR A 132 -14.61 -17.39 -3.32
C TYR A 132 -15.13 -18.64 -4.05
N VAL A 133 -16.46 -18.78 -4.16
CA VAL A 133 -17.09 -19.90 -4.88
C VAL A 133 -17.10 -19.58 -6.37
N ASP A 134 -16.17 -20.18 -7.10
CA ASP A 134 -15.82 -19.85 -8.49
C ASP A 134 -15.74 -21.09 -9.42
N GLN A 135 -16.08 -22.27 -8.88
CA GLN A 135 -16.03 -23.58 -9.55
C GLN A 135 -14.63 -24.10 -9.89
N THR A 136 -13.56 -23.47 -9.40
CA THR A 136 -12.19 -24.04 -9.50
C THR A 136 -12.00 -25.19 -8.52
N THR A 137 -11.10 -26.13 -8.83
CA THR A 137 -10.80 -27.29 -7.97
C THR A 137 -9.32 -27.67 -8.02
N GLY A 138 -8.86 -28.44 -7.04
CA GLY A 138 -7.49 -28.99 -7.04
C GLY A 138 -6.41 -27.91 -6.97
N THR A 139 -5.45 -27.94 -7.90
CA THR A 139 -4.32 -27.00 -7.94
C THR A 139 -4.74 -25.57 -8.25
N ASP A 140 -5.91 -25.37 -8.86
CA ASP A 140 -6.40 -24.03 -9.21
C ASP A 140 -6.95 -23.25 -8.00
N LYS A 141 -6.95 -23.83 -6.79
CA LYS A 141 -7.28 -23.13 -5.53
C LYS A 141 -6.03 -22.82 -4.67
N ALA A 142 -4.84 -23.17 -5.14
CA ALA A 142 -3.61 -23.00 -4.36
C ALA A 142 -3.18 -21.53 -4.21
N ASP A 143 -3.69 -20.65 -5.07
CA ASP A 143 -3.45 -19.21 -5.05
C ASP A 143 -4.34 -18.48 -4.03
N GLU A 144 -5.51 -19.03 -3.73
CA GLU A 144 -6.57 -18.44 -2.89
C GLU A 144 -6.18 -18.32 -1.41
N GLY A 145 -5.12 -18.98 -0.97
CA GLY A 145 -4.67 -18.91 0.43
C GLY A 145 -3.39 -19.67 0.69
N VAL A 146 -2.29 -18.95 0.88
CA VAL A 146 -0.98 -19.50 1.20
C VAL A 146 -0.84 -19.62 2.70
N THR A 147 -0.72 -20.84 3.20
CA THR A 147 -0.60 -21.10 4.64
C THR A 147 0.76 -20.63 5.21
N PRO A 148 0.86 -20.39 6.53
CA PRO A 148 2.11 -19.96 7.15
C PRO A 148 3.29 -20.87 6.81
N GLY A 149 4.42 -20.26 6.42
CA GLY A 149 5.65 -20.93 6.00
C GLY A 149 5.68 -21.37 4.54
N GLN A 150 4.54 -21.42 3.85
CA GLN A 150 4.47 -21.81 2.45
C GLN A 150 4.77 -20.65 1.50
N GLN A 151 5.02 -21.02 0.24
CA GLN A 151 5.26 -20.10 -0.86
C GLN A 151 4.30 -20.37 -2.00
N PHE A 152 3.93 -19.31 -2.72
CA PHE A 152 3.17 -19.40 -3.96
C PHE A 152 3.73 -18.43 -4.98
N ARG A 153 3.59 -18.76 -6.27
CA ARG A 153 4.04 -17.91 -7.37
C ARG A 153 2.83 -17.45 -8.16
N TYR A 154 2.51 -16.17 -8.03
CA TYR A 154 1.50 -15.50 -8.84
C TYR A 154 2.11 -15.02 -10.16
N VAL A 155 1.38 -15.18 -11.25
CA VAL A 155 1.79 -14.74 -12.59
C VAL A 155 0.69 -13.88 -13.20
N TRP A 156 0.98 -12.60 -13.42
CA TRP A 156 0.05 -11.64 -13.98
C TRP A 156 0.61 -11.03 -15.26
N ARG A 157 -0.25 -10.65 -16.20
CA ARG A 157 0.14 -10.07 -17.48
C ARG A 157 -0.44 -8.68 -17.63
N VAL A 158 0.38 -7.75 -18.10
CA VAL A 158 -0.10 -6.43 -18.53
C VAL A 158 -0.49 -6.51 -20.00
N GLY A 159 -1.66 -7.10 -20.26
CA GLY A 159 -2.23 -7.19 -21.61
C GLY A 159 -2.60 -5.81 -22.16
N ALA A 160 -2.76 -5.69 -23.48
CA ALA A 160 -3.12 -4.43 -24.14
C ALA A 160 -4.44 -3.84 -23.62
N SER A 161 -5.40 -4.69 -23.22
CA SER A 161 -6.70 -4.25 -22.67
C SER A 161 -6.62 -3.67 -21.26
N PHE A 162 -5.51 -3.88 -20.55
CA PHE A 162 -5.26 -3.39 -19.18
C PHE A 162 -4.09 -2.39 -19.13
N ALA A 163 -3.61 -1.99 -20.31
CA ALA A 163 -2.56 -1.01 -20.46
C ALA A 163 -3.14 0.42 -20.46
N PRO A 164 -2.38 1.43 -20.01
CA PRO A 164 -2.77 2.82 -20.19
C PRO A 164 -3.00 3.14 -21.68
N THR A 165 -4.13 3.77 -21.99
CA THR A 165 -4.47 4.25 -23.33
C THR A 165 -3.58 5.43 -23.74
N PRO A 166 -3.56 5.85 -25.01
CA PRO A 166 -2.81 7.04 -25.43
C PRO A 166 -3.12 8.29 -24.61
N ASP A 167 -4.37 8.48 -24.21
CA ASP A 167 -4.84 9.67 -23.47
C ASP A 167 -4.61 9.57 -21.95
N ASP A 168 -4.35 8.37 -21.43
CA ASP A 168 -4.00 8.17 -20.01
C ASP A 168 -2.61 8.72 -19.68
N GLN A 169 -2.34 8.89 -18.38
CA GLN A 169 -0.98 9.13 -17.91
C GLN A 169 -0.02 7.99 -18.30
N PRO A 170 1.30 8.26 -18.37
CA PRO A 170 2.31 7.23 -18.66
C PRO A 170 2.23 5.96 -17.80
N CYS A 171 1.79 6.07 -16.54
CA CYS A 171 1.44 4.92 -15.71
C CYS A 171 0.11 5.16 -14.98
N LEU A 172 -0.65 4.08 -14.80
CA LEU A 172 -1.88 4.04 -14.03
C LEU A 172 -1.65 3.34 -12.68
N PRO A 173 -2.14 3.91 -11.57
CA PRO A 173 -2.09 3.27 -10.27
C PRO A 173 -3.21 2.25 -10.10
N TRP A 174 -2.87 1.17 -9.42
CA TRP A 174 -3.75 0.11 -8.94
C TRP A 174 -3.26 -0.32 -7.56
N ALA A 175 -4.05 -1.13 -6.85
CA ALA A 175 -3.58 -1.78 -5.64
C ALA A 175 -3.33 -3.28 -5.86
N TYR A 176 -2.56 -3.84 -4.95
CA TYR A 176 -2.62 -5.28 -4.67
C TYR A 176 -2.77 -5.47 -3.16
N HIS A 177 -3.50 -6.51 -2.76
CA HIS A 177 -3.78 -6.79 -1.35
C HIS A 177 -4.05 -8.28 -1.12
N SER A 178 -4.06 -8.75 0.12
CA SER A 178 -4.55 -10.12 0.40
C SER A 178 -6.08 -10.13 0.34
N HIS A 179 -6.63 -11.24 -0.18
CA HIS A 179 -8.06 -11.39 -0.48
C HIS A 179 -8.60 -12.75 0.00
N VAL A 180 -8.03 -13.28 1.09
CA VAL A 180 -8.59 -14.46 1.78
C VAL A 180 -9.79 -14.02 2.62
N ALA A 181 -9.63 -12.93 3.36
CA ALA A 181 -10.70 -12.17 3.98
C ALA A 181 -10.41 -10.68 3.79
N ALA A 182 -10.69 -10.17 2.58
CA ALA A 182 -10.17 -8.90 2.08
C ALA A 182 -10.17 -7.74 3.09
N THR A 183 -11.30 -7.47 3.76
CA THR A 183 -11.39 -6.41 4.78
C THR A 183 -10.41 -6.62 5.93
N ARG A 184 -10.41 -7.81 6.56
CA ARG A 184 -9.51 -8.12 7.69
C ARG A 184 -8.05 -8.17 7.29
N ASP A 185 -7.78 -8.70 6.09
CA ASP A 185 -6.45 -8.77 5.53
C ASP A 185 -5.85 -7.36 5.31
N VAL A 186 -6.65 -6.45 4.74
CA VAL A 186 -6.27 -5.04 4.54
C VAL A 186 -6.12 -4.30 5.86
N ASP A 187 -7.06 -4.47 6.81
CA ASP A 187 -6.97 -3.86 8.14
C ASP A 187 -5.77 -4.40 8.95
N SER A 188 -5.37 -5.65 8.72
CA SER A 188 -4.12 -6.21 9.25
C SER A 188 -2.87 -5.56 8.65
N GLY A 189 -2.97 -4.93 7.46
CA GLY A 189 -1.93 -4.14 6.80
C GLY A 189 -1.43 -4.67 5.45
N LEU A 190 -2.09 -5.67 4.86
CA LEU A 190 -1.66 -6.31 3.60
C LEU A 190 -2.14 -5.55 2.36
N VAL A 191 -1.47 -4.44 2.06
CA VAL A 191 -1.77 -3.57 0.91
C VAL A 191 -0.49 -3.00 0.29
N GLY A 192 -0.47 -2.82 -1.03
CA GLY A 192 0.59 -2.11 -1.74
C GLY A 192 0.13 -1.56 -3.09
N LEU A 193 1.00 -0.75 -3.71
CA LEU A 193 0.74 -0.11 -5.00
C LEU A 193 1.22 -1.00 -6.16
N LEU A 194 0.39 -1.13 -7.19
CA LEU A 194 0.74 -1.72 -8.48
C LEU A 194 0.64 -0.65 -9.56
N LEU A 195 1.65 -0.52 -10.41
CA LEU A 195 1.67 0.40 -11.54
C LEU A 195 1.69 -0.38 -12.87
N THR A 196 0.72 -0.10 -13.75
CA THR A 196 0.81 -0.49 -15.16
C THR A 196 1.20 0.72 -16.01
N CYS A 197 2.23 0.56 -16.83
CA CYS A 197 2.84 1.65 -17.57
C CYS A 197 2.81 1.43 -19.08
N LYS A 198 2.85 2.52 -19.85
CA LYS A 198 3.10 2.44 -21.30
C LYS A 198 4.51 1.88 -21.54
N ARG A 199 4.70 1.21 -22.68
CA ARG A 199 5.98 0.63 -23.06
C ARG A 199 7.05 1.72 -23.17
N GLY A 200 8.20 1.51 -22.55
CA GLY A 200 9.35 2.40 -22.55
C GLY A 200 9.30 3.53 -21.52
N GLU A 201 8.25 3.64 -20.70
CA GLU A 201 8.08 4.75 -19.74
C GLU A 201 8.74 4.50 -18.37
N THR A 202 9.24 3.30 -18.10
CA THR A 202 9.85 2.96 -16.80
C THR A 202 11.38 2.95 -16.84
N ARG A 203 11.98 3.40 -15.73
CA ARG A 203 13.33 3.05 -15.27
C ARG A 203 13.21 1.85 -14.29
N THR A 204 14.31 1.49 -13.63
CA THR A 204 14.33 0.38 -12.66
C THR A 204 13.32 0.56 -11.53
N ASP A 205 13.22 1.78 -11.00
CA ASP A 205 12.53 2.13 -9.76
C ASP A 205 11.66 3.38 -9.86
N THR A 206 11.74 4.11 -10.98
CA THR A 206 11.01 5.36 -11.23
C THR A 206 10.44 5.42 -12.65
N ARG A 207 9.41 6.24 -12.89
CA ARG A 207 9.03 6.66 -14.25
C ARG A 207 10.13 7.50 -14.90
N ARG A 208 10.16 7.53 -16.23
CA ARG A 208 11.16 8.31 -16.98
C ARG A 208 10.86 9.80 -17.04
N ASP A 209 9.59 10.16 -17.07
CA ASP A 209 9.11 11.53 -17.30
C ASP A 209 9.01 12.38 -16.03
N VAL A 210 9.45 11.86 -14.88
CA VAL A 210 9.37 12.49 -13.56
C VAL A 210 10.68 12.31 -12.80
N ASP A 211 10.90 13.15 -11.80
CA ASP A 211 12.05 13.13 -10.91
C ASP A 211 11.79 12.24 -9.68
N LYS A 212 10.55 12.27 -9.15
CA LYS A 212 10.12 11.44 -8.02
C LYS A 212 8.71 10.92 -8.16
N GLU A 213 8.44 9.83 -7.46
CA GLU A 213 7.13 9.20 -7.38
C GLU A 213 6.82 8.90 -5.91
N PHE A 214 5.60 9.19 -5.47
CA PHE A 214 5.14 8.81 -4.13
C PHE A 214 3.79 8.10 -4.20
N ALA A 215 3.67 7.00 -3.46
CA ALA A 215 2.41 6.33 -3.19
C ALA A 215 1.78 6.97 -1.95
N LEU A 216 0.50 7.32 -2.01
CA LEU A 216 -0.27 7.89 -0.92
C LEU A 216 -1.57 7.10 -0.78
N TYR A 217 -1.56 6.19 0.20
CA TYR A 217 -2.70 5.40 0.60
C TYR A 217 -3.42 6.09 1.74
N LEU A 218 -4.67 6.48 1.48
CA LEU A 218 -5.52 7.14 2.45
C LEU A 218 -6.65 6.22 2.83
N ASP A 219 -6.67 5.82 4.10
CA ASP A 219 -7.71 4.94 4.61
C ASP A 219 -7.86 5.10 6.12
N THR A 220 -8.92 4.52 6.67
CA THR A 220 -9.06 4.30 8.10
C THR A 220 -8.91 2.81 8.37
N THR A 221 -7.79 2.44 8.98
CA THR A 221 -7.57 1.06 9.41
C THR A 221 -8.35 0.82 10.69
N ASP A 222 -9.22 -0.18 10.66
CA ASP A 222 -9.93 -0.67 11.84
C ASP A 222 -9.12 -1.81 12.49
N GLU A 223 -8.31 -1.47 13.49
CA GLU A 223 -7.51 -2.49 14.18
C GLU A 223 -8.36 -3.52 14.93
N ASN A 224 -9.66 -3.26 15.16
CA ASN A 224 -10.56 -4.26 15.74
C ASN A 224 -10.81 -5.44 14.77
N GLU A 225 -10.70 -5.21 13.45
CA GLU A 225 -10.83 -6.23 12.41
C GLU A 225 -9.50 -6.91 12.04
N SER A 226 -8.38 -6.42 12.58
CA SER A 226 -7.06 -7.01 12.38
C SER A 226 -7.02 -8.46 12.88
N TRP A 227 -6.34 -9.34 12.13
CA TRP A 227 -6.08 -10.72 12.56
C TRP A 227 -5.28 -10.81 13.86
N LEU A 228 -4.58 -9.73 14.22
CA LEU A 228 -3.71 -9.63 15.38
C LEU A 228 -4.33 -8.82 16.53
N ILE A 229 -5.62 -8.47 16.46
CA ILE A 229 -6.29 -7.71 17.53
C ILE A 229 -6.11 -8.34 18.91
N GLN A 230 -6.25 -9.66 19.04
CA GLN A 230 -6.09 -10.34 20.33
C GLN A 230 -4.68 -10.15 20.91
N HIS A 231 -3.66 -10.27 20.05
CA HIS A 231 -2.26 -10.04 20.43
C HIS A 231 -2.01 -8.60 20.87
N ASN A 232 -2.68 -7.62 20.24
CA ASN A 232 -2.58 -6.21 20.60
C ASN A 232 -3.32 -5.90 21.91
N VAL A 233 -4.51 -6.47 22.13
CA VAL A 233 -5.25 -6.39 23.40
C VAL A 233 -4.44 -7.00 24.56
N ASP A 234 -3.72 -8.10 24.31
CA ASP A 234 -2.84 -8.72 25.31
C ASP A 234 -1.65 -7.83 25.70
N ARG A 235 -1.29 -6.86 24.86
CA ARG A 235 -0.23 -5.87 25.09
C ARG A 235 -0.75 -4.51 25.58
N CYS A 236 -2.05 -4.37 25.81
CA CYS A 236 -2.66 -3.16 26.35
C CYS A 236 -2.05 -2.75 27.71
N GLY A 237 -2.28 -1.52 28.17
CA GLY A 237 -1.77 -1.06 29.48
C GLY A 237 -2.33 -1.89 30.64
N ASN A 238 -3.61 -2.27 30.58
CA ASN A 238 -4.19 -3.31 31.43
C ASN A 238 -4.95 -4.35 30.58
N PRO A 239 -4.33 -5.52 30.30
CA PRO A 239 -4.93 -6.54 29.44
C PRO A 239 -6.30 -7.06 29.91
N ALA A 240 -6.57 -7.10 31.22
CA ALA A 240 -7.85 -7.58 31.74
C ALA A 240 -8.98 -6.59 31.38
N THR A 241 -8.73 -5.29 31.57
CA THR A 241 -9.67 -4.23 31.21
C THR A 241 -9.91 -4.19 29.71
N CYS A 242 -8.86 -4.18 28.89
CA CYS A 242 -9.03 -4.10 27.43
C CYS A 242 -9.72 -5.35 26.85
N LYS A 243 -9.50 -6.54 27.43
CA LYS A 243 -10.27 -7.74 27.06
C LYS A 243 -11.75 -7.59 27.36
N GLN A 244 -12.09 -7.05 28.53
CA GLN A 244 -13.48 -6.81 28.89
C GLN A 244 -14.14 -5.81 27.92
N LEU A 245 -13.46 -4.70 27.62
CA LEU A 245 -13.97 -3.66 26.71
C LEU A 245 -14.12 -4.15 25.27
N ALA A 246 -13.12 -4.90 24.77
CA ALA A 246 -13.20 -5.54 23.46
C ALA A 246 -14.36 -6.55 23.39
N PHE A 247 -14.55 -7.36 24.43
CA PHE A 247 -15.65 -8.33 24.49
C PHE A 247 -17.03 -7.66 24.58
N SER A 248 -17.16 -6.56 25.34
CA SER A 248 -18.42 -5.82 25.44
C SER A 248 -18.74 -4.98 24.21
N GLY A 249 -17.77 -4.77 23.30
CA GLY A 249 -17.90 -3.85 22.19
C GLY A 249 -18.02 -2.40 22.67
N ASP A 250 -17.24 -2.02 23.69
CA ASP A 250 -17.26 -0.64 24.19
C ASP A 250 -16.95 0.36 23.07
N GLY A 251 -17.83 1.34 22.89
CA GLY A 251 -17.73 2.26 21.75
C GLY A 251 -16.46 3.12 21.79
N SER A 252 -15.97 3.49 22.97
CA SER A 252 -14.75 4.31 23.08
C SER A 252 -13.49 3.50 22.83
N PHE A 253 -13.45 2.25 23.30
CA PHE A 253 -12.39 1.31 22.96
C PHE A 253 -12.36 1.01 21.45
N VAL A 254 -13.50 0.67 20.86
CA VAL A 254 -13.61 0.38 19.42
C VAL A 254 -13.17 1.59 18.59
N ALA A 255 -13.67 2.78 18.91
CA ALA A 255 -13.31 4.00 18.19
C ALA A 255 -11.82 4.36 18.31
N SER A 256 -11.19 4.11 19.47
CA SER A 256 -9.76 4.37 19.66
C SER A 256 -8.84 3.54 18.75
N ASN A 257 -9.34 2.41 18.26
CA ASN A 257 -8.62 1.49 17.38
C ASN A 257 -8.86 1.80 15.89
N HIS A 258 -9.60 2.87 15.56
CA HIS A 258 -9.76 3.35 14.19
C HIS A 258 -8.68 4.38 13.87
N MET A 259 -7.70 3.97 13.07
CA MET A 259 -6.57 4.82 12.71
C MET A 259 -6.77 5.37 11.30
N SER A 260 -7.26 6.61 11.20
CA SER A 260 -7.28 7.34 9.92
C SER A 260 -5.88 7.82 9.60
N HIS A 261 -5.31 7.42 8.46
CA HIS A 261 -3.89 7.62 8.19
C HIS A 261 -3.58 7.91 6.72
N VAL A 262 -2.36 8.39 6.49
CA VAL A 262 -1.69 8.33 5.19
C VAL A 262 -0.51 7.35 5.32
N ASN A 263 -0.53 6.27 4.54
CA ASN A 263 0.50 5.20 4.55
C ASN A 263 0.76 4.59 5.95
N GLY A 264 -0.23 4.57 6.83
CA GLY A 264 -0.10 4.08 8.20
C GLY A 264 0.49 5.10 9.17
N ARG A 265 0.56 6.38 8.81
CA ARG A 265 0.99 7.47 9.71
C ARG A 265 -0.15 8.44 9.95
N VAL A 266 -0.25 8.91 11.20
CA VAL A 266 -1.29 9.83 11.67
C VAL A 266 -0.67 11.10 12.25
N TYR A 267 -1.44 12.17 12.40
CA TYR A 267 -1.01 13.40 13.09
C TYR A 267 0.37 13.92 12.64
N GLY A 268 0.58 14.03 11.32
CA GLY A 268 1.80 14.61 10.74
C GLY A 268 3.06 13.73 10.78
N ASN A 269 2.94 12.43 11.06
CA ASN A 269 4.10 11.52 11.20
C ASN A 269 4.62 10.91 9.89
N LEU A 270 4.09 11.29 8.71
CA LEU A 270 4.57 10.75 7.44
C LEU A 270 5.82 11.49 6.96
N GLU A 271 6.97 10.82 7.06
CA GLU A 271 8.27 11.37 6.66
C GLU A 271 8.62 11.07 5.20
N GLY A 272 9.59 11.81 4.65
CA GLY A 272 10.19 11.52 3.33
C GLY A 272 9.41 12.02 2.11
N LEU A 273 8.32 12.75 2.31
CA LEU A 273 7.60 13.47 1.24
C LEU A 273 8.31 14.78 0.90
N GLU A 274 9.51 14.68 0.35
CA GLU A 274 10.37 15.81 0.03
C GLU A 274 10.57 15.94 -1.48
N MET A 275 10.54 17.17 -1.98
CA MET A 275 10.86 17.51 -3.36
C MET A 275 11.63 18.83 -3.46
N ARG A 276 12.43 18.99 -4.51
CA ARG A 276 13.14 20.23 -4.81
C ARG A 276 12.27 21.14 -5.68
N GLU A 277 12.57 22.44 -5.66
CA GLU A 277 11.96 23.39 -6.59
C GLU A 277 12.14 22.88 -8.03
N ARG A 278 11.06 22.93 -8.82
CA ARG A 278 11.00 22.52 -10.23
C ARG A 278 11.15 21.02 -10.49
N GLU A 279 11.28 20.17 -9.47
CA GLU A 279 11.12 18.73 -9.66
C GLU A 279 9.69 18.43 -10.09
N LYS A 280 9.55 17.60 -11.12
CA LYS A 280 8.27 17.03 -11.52
C LYS A 280 8.05 15.77 -10.71
N VAL A 281 7.03 15.78 -9.86
CA VAL A 281 6.68 14.69 -8.95
C VAL A 281 5.32 14.15 -9.34
N VAL A 282 5.18 12.83 -9.34
CA VAL A 282 3.86 12.19 -9.44
C VAL A 282 3.45 11.61 -8.09
N LEU A 283 2.21 11.87 -7.71
CA LEU A 283 1.58 11.34 -6.52
C LEU A 283 0.52 10.33 -6.96
N TYR A 284 0.62 9.10 -6.47
CA TYR A 284 -0.35 8.03 -6.71
C TYR A 284 -1.23 7.86 -5.49
N PHE A 285 -2.47 8.32 -5.60
CA PHE A 285 -3.48 8.24 -4.56
C PHE A 285 -4.29 6.98 -4.70
N PHE A 286 -4.52 6.28 -3.59
CA PHE A 286 -5.45 5.18 -3.57
C PHE A 286 -6.07 4.97 -2.19
N SER A 287 -7.22 4.30 -2.17
CA SER A 287 -7.95 3.86 -0.96
C SER A 287 -8.61 2.53 -1.29
N LEU A 288 -8.83 1.65 -0.29
CA LEU A 288 -9.39 0.31 -0.54
C LEU A 288 -10.59 0.00 0.34
N ASN A 289 -10.56 0.36 1.61
CA ASN A 289 -11.44 -0.25 2.59
C ASN A 289 -12.70 0.58 2.83
N ARG A 290 -12.61 1.67 3.60
CA ARG A 290 -13.80 2.30 4.19
C ARG A 290 -13.82 3.80 4.00
N GLY A 291 -15.06 4.28 3.83
CA GLY A 291 -15.37 5.69 3.87
C GLY A 291 -15.04 6.45 2.60
N ILE A 292 -15.46 7.71 2.60
CA ILE A 292 -15.00 8.69 1.63
C ILE A 292 -13.86 9.40 2.32
N THR A 293 -12.72 9.53 1.66
CA THR A 293 -11.60 10.35 2.15
C THR A 293 -11.32 11.42 1.11
N SER A 294 -11.14 12.65 1.54
CA SER A 294 -10.63 13.71 0.69
C SER A 294 -9.22 14.04 1.13
N MET A 295 -8.39 14.51 0.21
CA MET A 295 -7.06 14.96 0.52
C MET A 295 -6.86 16.32 -0.11
N HIS A 296 -6.58 17.30 0.73
CA HIS A 296 -6.32 18.67 0.34
C HIS A 296 -4.84 18.96 0.49
N LEU A 297 -4.23 19.36 -0.62
CA LEU A 297 -2.90 19.96 -0.60
C LEU A 297 -3.09 21.48 -0.49
N SER A 298 -2.62 22.04 0.63
CA SER A 298 -2.76 23.46 0.91
C SER A 298 -2.20 24.30 -0.24
N GLY A 299 -2.98 25.26 -0.74
CA GLY A 299 -2.57 26.13 -1.84
C GLY A 299 -2.64 25.54 -3.25
N VAL A 300 -3.11 24.29 -3.41
CA VAL A 300 -3.22 23.61 -4.70
C VAL A 300 -4.66 23.19 -4.99
N ASP A 301 -5.08 22.01 -4.53
CA ASP A 301 -6.36 21.40 -4.91
C ASP A 301 -6.77 20.28 -3.93
N THR A 302 -7.92 19.66 -4.16
CA THR A 302 -8.44 18.52 -3.41
C THR A 302 -8.67 17.31 -4.31
N VAL A 303 -8.20 16.14 -3.87
CA VAL A 303 -8.49 14.84 -4.47
C VAL A 303 -9.47 14.09 -3.57
N THR A 304 -10.61 13.66 -4.10
CA THR A 304 -11.58 12.83 -3.37
C THR A 304 -11.40 11.37 -3.75
N LEU A 305 -11.36 10.50 -2.75
CA LEU A 305 -11.16 9.07 -2.86
C LEU A 305 -12.34 8.32 -2.22
N PHE A 306 -12.84 7.33 -2.94
CA PHE A 306 -13.79 6.32 -2.46
C PHE A 306 -13.04 4.99 -2.31
N PRO A 307 -13.64 3.96 -1.68
CA PRO A 307 -13.06 2.63 -1.65
C PRO A 307 -12.76 2.14 -3.08
N ALA A 308 -11.57 1.60 -3.28
CA ALA A 308 -11.02 1.20 -4.58
C ALA A 308 -10.91 2.34 -5.63
N THR A 309 -10.68 3.58 -5.20
CA THR A 309 -10.28 4.68 -6.10
C THR A 309 -8.78 4.66 -6.31
N PHE A 310 -8.33 4.82 -7.56
CA PHE A 310 -6.92 4.94 -7.93
C PHE A 310 -6.72 6.16 -8.83
N VAL A 311 -5.92 7.13 -8.41
CA VAL A 311 -5.73 8.41 -9.10
C VAL A 311 -4.26 8.81 -9.10
N ALA A 312 -3.77 9.34 -10.21
CA ALA A 312 -2.44 9.92 -10.31
C ALA A 312 -2.52 11.43 -10.54
N ALA A 313 -1.78 12.22 -9.76
CA ALA A 313 -1.63 13.65 -9.98
C ALA A 313 -0.16 14.01 -10.18
N THR A 314 0.12 14.96 -11.06
CA THR A 314 1.47 15.49 -11.25
C THR A 314 1.57 16.85 -10.58
N LEU A 315 2.62 17.04 -9.79
CA LEU A 315 2.94 18.24 -9.06
C LEU A 315 4.29 18.78 -9.54
N THR A 316 4.39 20.10 -9.68
CA THR A 316 5.66 20.80 -9.84
C THR A 316 5.59 22.07 -8.99
N SER A 317 6.36 22.10 -7.90
CA SER A 317 6.40 23.29 -7.05
C SER A 317 7.42 24.30 -7.58
N VAL A 318 7.02 25.57 -7.62
CA VAL A 318 7.90 26.72 -7.91
C VAL A 318 8.27 27.52 -6.66
N TYR A 319 7.77 27.09 -5.48
CA TYR A 319 8.02 27.75 -4.21
C TYR A 319 8.61 26.77 -3.20
N THR A 320 9.59 27.24 -2.45
CA THR A 320 10.16 26.52 -1.31
C THR A 320 9.28 26.71 -0.08
N GLY A 321 9.01 25.64 0.65
CA GLY A 321 8.25 25.70 1.90
C GLY A 321 7.72 24.35 2.32
N SER A 322 7.05 24.32 3.46
CA SER A 322 6.29 23.16 3.93
C SER A 322 4.82 23.36 3.63
N TRP A 323 4.19 22.33 3.07
CA TRP A 323 2.79 22.35 2.67
C TRP A 323 2.04 21.27 3.44
N LEU A 324 0.89 21.62 4.00
CA LEU A 324 0.04 20.67 4.70
C LEU A 324 -0.75 19.83 3.69
N LEU A 325 -0.65 18.51 3.84
CA LEU A 325 -1.51 17.51 3.23
C LEU A 325 -2.48 17.01 4.30
N ALA A 326 -3.76 17.34 4.18
CA ALA A 326 -4.75 17.01 5.20
C ALA A 326 -6.07 16.55 4.59
N SER A 327 -6.83 15.77 5.35
CA SER A 327 -8.22 15.47 4.98
C SER A 327 -9.13 16.68 5.20
N ARG A 328 -10.12 16.88 4.32
CA ARG A 328 -11.18 17.89 4.52
C ARG A 328 -12.42 17.31 5.18
N ASN A 329 -12.45 16.02 5.44
CA ASN A 329 -13.58 15.37 6.08
C ASN A 329 -13.45 15.59 7.60
N VAL A 330 -14.54 16.06 8.21
CA VAL A 330 -14.57 16.48 9.62
C VAL A 330 -14.21 15.33 10.56
N ASP A 331 -14.53 14.10 10.18
CA ASP A 331 -14.29 12.89 10.98
C ASP A 331 -12.90 12.25 10.78
N THR A 332 -12.12 12.70 9.79
CA THR A 332 -10.79 12.11 9.47
C THR A 332 -9.67 13.16 9.40
N TYR A 333 -9.87 14.30 10.08
CA TYR A 333 -8.85 15.35 10.16
C TYR A 333 -7.60 14.76 10.85
N THR A 334 -6.58 14.49 10.03
CA THR A 334 -5.31 13.86 10.41
C THR A 334 -4.15 14.76 10.02
#